data_AF-A0A4R9VJE4-F1
#
_entry.id   AF-A0A4R9VJE4-F1
#
_cell.length_a   1.000
_cell.length_b   1.000
_cell.length_c   1.000
_cell.angle_alpha   90.00
_cell.angle_beta   90.00
_cell.angle_gamma   90.00
#
_symmetry.space_group_name_H-M   'P 1'
#
loop_
_entity.id
_entity.type
_entity.pdbx_description
1 polymer ?
#
loop_
_entity_poly.entity_id
_entity_poly.type
_entity_poly.pdbx_seq_one_letter_code
_entity_poly.pdbx_strand_id
1 'polypeptide(L)'
;DHGAGNKPVRTRLAPAKENGGNEHETDETGAVIYLIGNPIVTMVFNVPLNDALAAVDPASANGAAVWANYLNAWVMWNHVRTVTAIVAMACFIMALI
;
A
#
# COMPACT_ATOMS: atom_id res chain seq x y z
N ASP A 1 55.26 13.85 -49.56
CA ASP A 1 53.94 14.01 -48.93
C ASP A 1 53.25 12.66 -48.90
N HIS A 2 52.46 12.42 -47.86
CA HIS A 2 51.55 11.29 -47.60
C HIS A 2 52.11 10.16 -46.72
N GLY A 3 52.00 10.39 -45.41
CA GLY A 3 52.09 9.37 -44.38
C GLY A 3 50.86 8.45 -44.38
N ALA A 4 51.10 7.14 -44.28
CA ALA A 4 50.07 6.15 -44.01
C ALA A 4 50.15 5.77 -42.52
N GLY A 5 49.34 6.42 -41.71
CA GLY A 5 49.16 6.11 -40.29
C GLY A 5 48.46 4.77 -40.11
N ASN A 6 49.10 3.88 -39.35
CA ASN A 6 48.52 2.64 -38.85
C ASN A 6 47.31 2.95 -37.95
N LYS A 7 46.09 2.61 -38.37
CA LYS A 7 44.90 2.73 -37.51
C LYS A 7 44.59 1.38 -36.87
N PRO A 8 44.38 1.31 -35.53
CA PRO A 8 44.09 0.04 -34.88
C PRO A 8 42.67 -0.43 -35.24
N VAL A 9 42.55 -1.73 -35.53
CA VAL A 9 41.27 -2.42 -35.71
C VAL A 9 40.54 -2.40 -34.36
N ARG A 10 39.59 -1.48 -34.20
CA ARG A 10 38.68 -1.47 -33.05
C ARG A 10 37.66 -2.59 -33.24
N THR A 11 37.92 -3.72 -32.61
CA THR A 11 36.92 -4.76 -32.32
C THR A 11 35.84 -4.11 -31.44
N ARG A 12 34.74 -3.66 -32.04
CA ARG A 12 33.61 -3.11 -31.28
C ARG A 12 32.80 -4.30 -30.77
N LEU A 13 32.94 -4.58 -29.47
CA LEU A 13 32.10 -5.50 -28.72
C LEU A 13 30.61 -5.22 -28.99
N ALA A 14 29.82 -6.29 -29.06
CA ALA A 14 28.38 -6.26 -29.26
C ALA A 14 27.68 -5.27 -28.30
N PRO A 15 26.56 -4.65 -28.72
CA PRO A 15 25.76 -3.86 -27.79
C PRO A 15 25.28 -4.79 -26.67
N ALA A 16 25.65 -4.47 -25.43
CA ALA A 16 25.05 -5.07 -24.26
C ALA A 16 23.55 -4.80 -24.35
N LYS A 17 22.77 -5.88 -24.33
CA LYS A 17 21.31 -5.82 -24.30
C LYS A 17 20.97 -5.23 -22.93
N GLU A 18 20.67 -3.92 -22.88
CA GLU A 18 20.08 -3.29 -21.70
C GLU A 18 18.81 -4.06 -21.38
N ASN A 19 18.90 -4.94 -20.40
CA ASN A 19 17.73 -5.55 -19.77
C ASN A 19 17.15 -4.48 -18.81
N GLY A 20 16.65 -3.37 -19.37
CA GLY A 20 15.75 -2.43 -18.69
C GLY A 20 14.33 -2.99 -18.62
N GLY A 21 14.22 -4.30 -18.39
CA GLY A 21 12.96 -4.99 -18.19
C GLY A 21 12.82 -5.26 -16.72
N ASN A 22 11.80 -4.64 -16.11
CA ASN A 22 10.96 -5.14 -15.00
C ASN A 22 10.80 -4.18 -13.81
N GLU A 23 11.19 -2.90 -13.93
CA GLU A 23 11.09 -1.94 -12.81
C GLU A 23 9.82 -1.08 -12.78
N HIS A 24 8.88 -1.26 -13.71
CA HIS A 24 7.65 -0.44 -13.78
C HIS A 24 6.37 -1.14 -13.30
N GLU A 25 6.41 -2.42 -12.94
CA GLU A 25 5.19 -3.18 -12.64
C GLU A 25 4.77 -3.11 -11.15
N THR A 26 5.63 -2.56 -10.28
CA THR A 26 5.44 -2.60 -8.82
C THR A 26 4.98 -1.29 -8.18
N ASP A 27 5.04 -0.17 -8.90
CA ASP A 27 5.02 1.18 -8.28
C ASP A 27 3.59 1.65 -7.96
N GLU A 28 2.60 1.13 -8.68
CA GLU A 28 1.20 1.57 -8.55
C GLU A 28 0.44 0.82 -7.44
N THR A 29 0.92 -0.36 -7.04
CA THR A 29 0.17 -1.27 -6.15
C THR A 29 0.06 -0.71 -4.72
N GLY A 30 1.08 -0.01 -4.23
CA GLY A 30 1.11 0.56 -2.87
C GLY A 30 0.11 1.68 -2.63
N ALA A 31 0.01 2.61 -3.59
CA ALA A 31 -0.89 3.75 -3.51
C ALA A 31 -2.36 3.33 -3.62
N VAL A 32 -2.65 2.36 -4.50
CA VAL A 32 -4.00 1.79 -4.66
C VAL A 32 -4.45 1.07 -3.40
N ILE A 33 -3.57 0.28 -2.77
CA ILE A 33 -3.88 -0.42 -1.51
C ILE A 33 -4.18 0.58 -0.37
N TYR A 34 -3.45 1.69 -0.28
CA TYR A 34 -3.70 2.70 0.75
C TYR A 34 -4.99 3.49 0.54
N LEU A 35 -5.19 3.96 -0.70
CA LEU A 35 -6.33 4.81 -1.08
C LEU A 35 -7.66 4.04 -1.05
N ILE A 36 -7.62 2.71 -1.19
CA ILE A 36 -8.82 1.88 -1.15
C ILE A 36 -9.02 1.28 0.24
N GLY A 37 -7.97 0.76 0.88
CA GLY A 37 -8.08 0.02 2.13
C GLY A 37 -8.64 0.83 3.29
N ASN A 38 -8.10 2.03 3.54
CA ASN A 38 -8.46 2.81 4.72
C ASN A 38 -9.86 3.46 4.64
N PRO A 39 -10.26 4.12 3.53
CA PRO A 39 -11.59 4.73 3.44
C PRO A 39 -12.70 3.70 3.28
N ILE A 40 -12.48 2.56 2.61
CA ILE A 40 -13.50 1.49 2.53
C ILE A 40 -13.74 0.86 3.91
N VAL A 41 -12.67 0.52 4.66
CA VAL A 41 -12.83 -0.04 6.02
C VAL A 41 -13.56 0.96 6.94
N THR A 42 -13.36 2.25 6.72
CA THR A 42 -14.05 3.29 7.47
C THR A 42 -15.54 3.35 7.11
N MET A 43 -15.87 3.46 5.81
CA MET A 43 -17.25 3.61 5.34
C MET A 43 -18.11 2.36 5.55
N VAL A 44 -17.56 1.17 5.30
CA VAL A 44 -18.35 -0.08 5.33
C VAL A 44 -18.48 -0.65 6.73
N PHE A 45 -17.49 -0.44 7.61
CA PHE A 45 -17.49 -1.09 8.92
C PHE A 45 -17.51 -0.10 10.08
N ASN A 46 -16.71 0.96 10.07
CA ASN A 46 -16.63 1.87 11.21
C ASN A 46 -17.87 2.80 11.31
N VAL A 47 -18.41 3.29 10.19
CA VAL A 47 -19.61 4.15 10.20
C VAL A 47 -20.83 3.39 10.71
N PRO A 48 -21.22 2.22 10.16
CA PRO A 48 -22.37 1.48 10.68
C PRO A 48 -22.22 1.05 12.13
N LEU A 49 -20.99 0.74 12.56
CA LEU A 49 -20.69 0.37 13.94
C LEU A 49 -20.87 1.57 14.90
N ASN A 50 -20.44 2.77 14.49
CA ASN A 50 -20.69 4.00 15.25
C ASN A 50 -22.18 4.35 15.31
N ASP A 51 -22.89 4.23 14.19
CA ASP A 51 -24.33 4.53 14.12
C ASP A 51 -25.13 3.56 15.02
N ALA A 52 -24.75 2.27 15.03
CA ALA A 52 -25.34 1.27 15.92
C ALA A 52 -25.08 1.59 17.40
N LEU A 53 -23.89 2.09 17.76
CA LEU A 53 -23.58 2.49 19.12
C LEU A 53 -24.35 3.76 19.53
N ALA A 54 -24.48 4.73 18.62
CA ALA A 54 -25.19 5.99 18.86
C ALA A 54 -26.70 5.79 19.09
N ALA A 55 -27.27 4.71 18.53
CA ALA A 55 -28.68 4.35 18.72
C ALA A 55 -28.98 3.67 20.07
N VAL A 56 -27.97 3.32 20.86
CA VAL A 56 -28.15 2.61 22.14
C VAL A 56 -28.20 3.59 23.31
N ASP A 57 -29.19 3.43 24.18
CA ASP A 57 -29.25 4.14 25.46
C ASP A 57 -28.15 3.64 26.41
N PRO A 58 -27.17 4.48 26.79
CA PRO A 58 -26.08 4.09 27.68
C PRO A 58 -26.56 3.80 29.12
N ALA A 59 -27.75 4.25 29.52
CA ALA A 59 -28.35 3.95 30.83
C ALA A 59 -29.15 2.63 30.84
N SER A 60 -29.30 1.97 29.69
CA SER A 60 -29.99 0.69 29.60
C SER A 60 -29.18 -0.43 30.27
N ALA A 61 -29.89 -1.40 30.86
CA ALA A 61 -29.27 -2.57 31.49
C ALA A 61 -28.41 -3.41 30.51
N ASN A 62 -28.61 -3.25 29.20
CA ASN A 62 -27.88 -3.94 28.14
C ASN A 62 -26.69 -3.16 27.58
N GLY A 63 -26.47 -1.90 27.98
CA GLY A 63 -25.46 -1.00 27.42
C GLY A 63 -24.03 -1.56 27.50
N ALA A 64 -23.68 -2.22 28.62
CA ALA A 64 -22.35 -2.82 28.80
C ALA A 64 -22.07 -3.98 27.81
N ALA A 65 -23.08 -4.79 27.51
CA ALA A 65 -22.95 -5.89 26.57
C ALA A 65 -22.81 -5.39 25.12
N VAL A 66 -23.59 -4.36 24.76
CA VAL A 66 -23.46 -3.71 23.44
C VAL A 66 -22.08 -3.05 23.29
N TRP A 67 -21.61 -2.35 24.32
CA TRP A 67 -20.28 -1.73 24.32
C TRP A 67 -19.16 -2.76 24.15
N ALA A 68 -19.21 -3.89 24.84
CA ALA A 68 -18.20 -4.95 24.70
C ALA A 68 -18.14 -5.52 23.27
N ASN A 69 -19.30 -5.74 22.65
CA ASN A 69 -19.39 -6.22 21.26
C ASN A 69 -18.88 -5.16 20.27
N TYR A 70 -19.26 -3.89 20.50
CA TYR A 70 -18.76 -2.75 19.73
C TYR A 70 -17.24 -2.66 19.79
N LEU A 71 -16.66 -2.71 21.00
CA LEU A 71 -15.22 -2.61 21.22
C LEU A 71 -14.45 -3.70 20.47
N ASN A 72 -14.91 -4.95 20.56
CA ASN A 72 -14.26 -6.06 19.87
C ASN A 72 -14.24 -5.87 18.35
N ALA A 73 -15.38 -5.48 17.76
CA ALA A 73 -15.47 -5.21 16.33
C ALA A 73 -14.61 -4.00 15.93
N TRP A 74 -14.65 -2.93 16.73
CA TRP A 74 -13.91 -1.70 16.48
C TRP A 74 -12.39 -1.90 16.50
N VAL A 75 -11.87 -2.63 17.50
CA VAL A 75 -10.44 -2.96 17.60
C VAL A 75 -9.97 -3.80 16.40
N MET A 76 -10.75 -4.81 16.00
CA MET A 76 -10.44 -5.64 14.84
C MET A 76 -10.32 -4.79 13.57
N TRP A 77 -11.28 -3.91 13.29
CA TRP A 77 -11.25 -3.07 12.10
C TRP A 77 -10.13 -2.01 12.14
N ASN A 78 -9.73 -1.54 13.32
CA ASN A 78 -8.54 -0.70 13.45
C ASN A 78 -7.24 -1.46 13.18
N HIS A 79 -7.14 -2.73 13.55
CA HIS A 79 -5.98 -3.54 13.16
C HIS A 79 -5.88 -3.69 11.65
N VAL A 80 -6.99 -3.91 10.95
CA VAL A 80 -7.02 -3.95 9.48
C VAL A 80 -6.48 -2.64 8.90
N ARG A 81 -6.94 -1.49 9.41
CA ARG A 81 -6.44 -0.17 8.98
C ARG A 81 -4.93 -0.03 9.16
N THR A 82 -4.42 -0.41 10.33
CA THR A 82 -2.98 -0.37 10.61
C THR A 82 -2.19 -1.28 9.67
N VAL A 83 -2.65 -2.51 9.41
CA VAL A 83 -2.00 -3.43 8.47
C VAL A 83 -1.99 -2.85 7.06
N THR A 84 -3.13 -2.32 6.58
CA THR A 84 -3.18 -1.69 5.25
C THR A 84 -2.23 -0.49 5.14
N ALA A 85 -2.08 0.28 6.22
CA ALA A 85 -1.15 1.40 6.26
C ALA A 85 0.32 0.96 6.23
N ILE A 86 0.68 -0.10 6.97
CA ILE A 86 2.03 -0.66 6.97
C ILE A 86 2.38 -1.24 5.59
N VAL A 87 1.44 -1.97 4.96
CA VAL A 87 1.64 -2.53 3.62
C VAL A 87 1.88 -1.41 2.61
N ALA A 88 1.05 -0.37 2.62
CA ALA A 88 1.25 0.77 1.74
C ALA A 88 2.58 1.48 1.97
N MET A 89 2.96 1.70 3.23
CA MET A 89 4.25 2.29 3.58
C MET A 89 5.41 1.45 3.03
N ALA A 90 5.35 0.13 3.18
CA ALA A 90 6.37 -0.77 2.63
C ALA A 90 6.44 -0.69 1.09
N CYS A 91 5.30 -0.65 0.41
CA CYS A 91 5.26 -0.46 -1.04
C CYS A 91 5.87 0.88 -1.47
N PHE A 92 5.57 1.99 -0.77
CA PHE A 92 6.17 3.29 -1.06
C PHE A 92 7.70 3.29 -0.86
N ILE A 93 8.21 2.59 0.17
CA ILE A 93 9.65 2.46 0.40
C ILE A 93 10.30 1.66 -0.74
N MET A 94 9.70 0.55 -1.17
CA MET A 94 10.24 -0.24 -2.29
C MET A 94 10.24 0.54 -3.61
N ALA A 95 9.22 1.38 -3.86
CA ALA A 95 9.18 2.23 -5.05
C ALA A 95 10.20 3.38 -5.04
N LEU A 96 10.79 3.70 -3.88
CA LEU A 96 11.79 4.76 -3.74
C LEU A 96 13.25 4.27 -3.87
N ILE A 97 13.49 2.97 -3.79
CA ILE A 97 14.83 2.34 -3.83
C ILE A 97 15.09 1.81 -5.24
#